data_AF-A0A9E0XL71-F1
#
_entry.id   AF-A0A9E0XL71-F1
#
_cell.length_a   1.000
_cell.length_b   1.000
_cell.length_c   1.000
_cell.angle_alpha   90.00
_cell.angle_beta   90.00
_cell.angle_gamma   90.00
#
_symmetry.space_group_name_H-M   'P 1'
#
loop_
_entity.id
_entity.type
_entity.pdbx_description
1 polymer ?
#
loop_
_entity_poly.entity_id
_entity_poly.type
_entity_poly.pdbx_seq_one_letter_code
_entity_poly.pdbx_strand_id
1 'polypeptide(L)'
;MSANLDDQAKSMMKNLAELGRNVPQIINHRVTQMAFAGPFLSEHQRQEYQDMFTEKTVAFNASWSAMFMQALRTNQTLMDYFLRSCWSPWLGMAPSVNAVATELQGAAMGVLEKGMAPVYQQVTANARHVARASLQ
;
A
#
# COMPACT_ATOMS: atom_id res chain seq x y z
N MET A 1 -14.31 11.37 -14.45
CA MET A 1 -13.91 11.15 -13.05
C MET A 1 -14.12 9.71 -12.59
N SER A 2 -15.25 9.05 -12.92
CA SER A 2 -15.47 7.63 -12.54
C SER A 2 -14.47 6.65 -13.14
N ALA A 3 -14.04 6.85 -14.40
CA ALA A 3 -13.07 5.98 -15.06
C ALA A 3 -11.74 5.85 -14.28
N ASN A 4 -11.28 6.92 -13.63
CA ASN A 4 -10.05 6.90 -12.83
C ASN A 4 -10.21 6.06 -11.55
N LEU A 5 -11.37 6.14 -10.89
CA LEU A 5 -11.69 5.32 -9.71
C LEU A 5 -11.82 3.85 -10.05
N ASP A 6 -12.47 3.54 -11.19
CA ASP A 6 -12.62 2.16 -11.65
C ASP A 6 -11.27 1.52 -11.99
N ASP A 7 -10.37 2.28 -12.61
CA ASP A 7 -9.02 1.81 -12.93
C ASP A 7 -8.14 1.66 -11.67
N GLN A 8 -8.29 2.56 -10.69
CA GLN A 8 -7.66 2.43 -9.37
C GLN A 8 -8.17 1.21 -8.60
N ALA A 9 -9.48 0.96 -8.63
CA ALA A 9 -10.09 -0.19 -7.98
C ALA A 9 -9.61 -1.51 -8.63
N LYS A 10 -9.55 -1.56 -9.97
CA LYS A 10 -9.03 -2.72 -10.71
C LYS A 10 -7.55 -2.98 -10.41
N SER A 11 -6.71 -1.95 -10.38
CA SER A 11 -5.29 -2.09 -10.07
C SER A 11 -5.08 -2.59 -8.64
N MET A 12 -5.87 -2.07 -7.68
CA MET A 12 -5.84 -2.52 -6.29
C MET A 12 -6.27 -3.97 -6.14
N MET A 13 -7.36 -4.39 -6.81
CA MET A 13 -7.81 -5.80 -6.79
C MET A 13 -6.75 -6.74 -7.39
N LYS A 14 -6.10 -6.35 -8.49
CA LYS A 14 -5.00 -7.11 -9.08
C LYS A 14 -3.85 -7.27 -8.10
N ASN A 15 -3.43 -6.19 -7.45
CA ASN A 15 -2.35 -6.21 -6.47
C ASN A 15 -2.69 -7.08 -5.25
N LEU A 16 -3.95 -7.04 -4.76
CA LEU A 16 -4.42 -7.93 -3.70
C LEU A 16 -4.37 -9.40 -4.10
N ALA A 17 -4.82 -9.73 -5.32
CA ALA A 17 -4.79 -11.10 -5.83
C ALA A 17 -3.35 -11.62 -5.97
N GLU A 18 -2.41 -10.77 -6.42
CA GLU A 18 -0.99 -11.10 -6.44
C GLU A 18 -0.42 -11.31 -5.03
N LEU A 19 -0.79 -10.47 -4.06
CA LEU A 19 -0.43 -10.64 -2.65
C LEU A 19 -0.94 -11.95 -2.07
N GLY A 20 -2.22 -12.26 -2.26
CA GLY A 20 -2.86 -13.48 -1.75
C GLY A 20 -2.23 -14.76 -2.31
N ARG A 21 -1.67 -14.71 -3.51
CA ARG A 21 -0.91 -15.82 -4.11
C ARG A 21 0.53 -15.89 -3.60
N ASN A 22 1.21 -14.76 -3.52
CA ASN A 22 2.65 -14.71 -3.27
C ASN A 22 3.02 -14.85 -1.79
N VAL A 23 2.19 -14.34 -0.87
CA VAL A 23 2.46 -14.39 0.58
C VAL A 23 2.55 -15.83 1.10
N PRO A 24 1.58 -16.73 0.82
CA PRO A 24 1.69 -18.13 1.24
C PRO A 24 2.93 -18.83 0.70
N GLN A 25 3.34 -18.52 -0.54
CA GLN A 25 4.54 -19.12 -1.16
C GLN A 25 5.83 -18.68 -0.44
N ILE A 26 5.95 -17.41 -0.09
CA ILE A 26 7.11 -16.88 0.65
C ILE A 26 7.18 -17.49 2.06
N ILE A 27 6.04 -17.59 2.74
CA ILE A 27 5.95 -18.21 4.07
C ILE A 27 6.36 -19.68 3.98
N ASN A 28 5.80 -20.44 3.03
CA ASN A 28 6.13 -21.84 2.83
C ASN A 28 7.63 -22.01 2.59
N HIS A 29 8.23 -21.22 1.70
CA HIS A 29 9.66 -21.28 1.43
C HIS A 29 10.50 -21.03 2.70
N ARG A 30 10.16 -20.02 3.51
CA ARG A 30 10.89 -19.72 4.77
C ARG A 30 10.70 -20.80 5.82
N VAL A 31 9.50 -21.37 5.95
CA VAL A 31 9.23 -22.50 6.86
C VAL A 31 10.00 -23.74 6.41
N THR A 32 10.05 -24.03 5.11
CA THR A 32 10.82 -25.13 4.54
C THR A 32 12.33 -24.93 4.77
N GLN A 33 12.87 -23.72 4.56
CA GLN A 33 14.27 -23.43 4.89
C GLN A 33 14.57 -23.62 6.39
N MET A 34 13.70 -23.16 7.29
CA MET A 34 13.87 -23.39 8.73
C MET A 34 13.81 -24.88 9.10
N ALA A 35 12.95 -25.65 8.44
CA ALA A 35 12.84 -27.09 8.66
C ALA A 35 14.12 -27.84 8.22
N PHE A 36 14.78 -27.39 7.14
CA PHE A 36 16.03 -27.98 6.66
C PHE A 36 17.29 -27.47 7.40
N ALA A 37 17.31 -26.23 7.87
CA ALA A 37 18.43 -25.64 8.61
C ALA A 37 18.43 -25.98 10.11
N GLY A 38 17.28 -26.37 10.68
CA GLY A 38 17.12 -26.64 12.11
C GLY A 38 17.03 -25.37 12.99
N PRO A 39 16.82 -25.49 14.32
CA PRO A 39 16.52 -24.37 15.22
C PRO A 39 17.66 -23.37 15.45
N PHE A 40 18.84 -23.57 14.83
CA PHE A 40 19.98 -22.66 14.91
C PHE A 40 20.13 -21.92 13.58
N LEU A 41 19.58 -20.71 13.52
CA LEU A 41 20.00 -19.72 12.52
C LEU A 41 21.52 -19.52 12.69
N SER A 42 22.31 -19.75 11.64
CA SER A 42 23.74 -19.41 11.65
C SER A 42 23.91 -17.93 11.96
N GLU A 43 25.01 -17.52 12.61
CA GLU A 43 25.23 -16.11 12.99
C GLU A 43 25.08 -15.15 11.80
N HIS A 44 25.50 -15.59 10.61
CA HIS A 44 25.31 -14.88 9.35
C HIS A 44 23.84 -14.67 8.98
N GLN A 45 23.01 -15.71 9.07
CA GLN A 45 21.57 -15.58 8.81
C GLN A 45 20.91 -14.65 9.83
N ARG A 46 21.39 -14.63 11.08
CA ARG A 46 20.86 -13.75 12.13
C ARG A 46 21.11 -12.27 11.84
N GLN A 47 22.30 -11.93 11.38
CA GLN A 47 22.62 -10.56 10.93
C GLN A 47 21.78 -10.18 9.70
N GLU A 48 21.68 -11.08 8.71
CA GLU A 48 20.85 -10.85 7.52
C GLU A 48 19.36 -10.65 7.87
N TYR A 49 18.84 -11.36 8.87
CA TYR A 49 17.48 -11.15 9.39
C TYR A 49 17.31 -9.79 10.09
N GLN A 50 18.32 -9.31 10.81
CA GLN A 50 18.30 -7.99 11.44
C GLN A 50 18.33 -6.86 10.39
N ASP A 51 19.17 -6.99 9.37
CA ASP A 51 19.24 -6.04 8.26
C ASP A 51 17.94 -6.04 7.43
N MET A 52 17.33 -7.21 7.18
CA MET A 52 16.00 -7.27 6.56
C MET A 52 14.92 -6.61 7.43
N PHE A 53 15.03 -6.66 8.76
CA PHE A 53 14.05 -6.06 9.66
C PHE A 53 14.16 -4.52 9.64
N THR A 54 15.37 -3.97 9.59
CA THR A 54 15.58 -2.53 9.44
C THR A 54 15.06 -2.04 8.09
N GLU A 55 15.27 -2.79 7.00
CA GLU A 55 14.67 -2.46 5.69
C GLU A 55 13.14 -2.45 5.71
N LYS A 56 12.50 -3.41 6.40
CA LYS A 56 11.04 -3.45 6.56
C LYS A 56 10.49 -2.25 7.34
N THR A 57 11.20 -1.82 8.38
CA THR A 57 10.78 -0.64 9.17
C THR A 57 11.01 0.67 8.41
N VAL A 58 12.05 0.75 7.58
CA VAL A 58 12.25 1.88 6.64
C VAL A 58 11.15 1.94 5.59
N ALA A 59 10.80 0.80 4.96
CA ALA A 59 9.70 0.74 4.00
C ALA A 59 8.34 1.10 4.61
N PHE A 60 8.11 0.71 5.87
CA PHE A 60 6.93 1.11 6.64
C PHE A 60 6.92 2.60 6.95
N ASN A 61 8.04 3.20 7.38
CA ASN A 61 8.11 4.64 7.60
C ASN A 61 7.90 5.44 6.29
N ALA A 62 8.44 4.94 5.17
CA ALA A 62 8.22 5.52 3.85
C ALA A 62 6.75 5.42 3.41
N SER A 63 6.09 4.27 3.63
CA SER A 63 4.66 4.12 3.32
C SER A 63 3.79 5.00 4.22
N TRP A 64 4.13 5.09 5.50
CA TRP A 64 3.41 5.88 6.49
C TRP A 64 3.52 7.38 6.22
N SER A 65 4.72 7.87 5.90
CA SER A 65 4.93 9.27 5.52
C SER A 65 4.23 9.62 4.20
N ALA A 66 4.24 8.74 3.21
CA ALA A 66 3.51 8.92 1.96
C ALA A 66 1.98 8.96 2.19
N MET A 67 1.46 8.08 3.04
CA MET A 67 0.05 8.05 3.43
C MET A 67 -0.33 9.32 4.20
N PHE A 68 0.52 9.77 5.13
CA PHE A 68 0.33 11.00 5.88
C PHE A 68 0.29 12.23 4.96
N MET A 69 1.21 12.34 4.00
CA MET A 69 1.22 13.42 3.00
C MET A 69 -0.03 13.41 2.12
N GLN A 70 -0.49 12.21 1.72
CA GLN A 70 -1.74 12.06 0.98
C GLN A 70 -2.94 12.50 1.83
N ALA A 71 -2.97 12.14 3.12
CA ALA A 71 -4.02 12.54 4.05
C ALA A 71 -4.05 14.06 4.27
N LEU A 72 -2.89 14.72 4.39
CA LEU A 72 -2.79 16.17 4.47
C LEU A 72 -3.38 16.84 3.22
N ARG A 73 -3.03 16.34 2.03
CA ARG A 73 -3.58 16.85 0.77
C ARG A 73 -5.10 16.68 0.69
N THR A 74 -5.61 15.52 1.08
CA THR A 74 -7.06 15.29 1.15
C THR A 74 -7.75 16.27 2.10
N ASN A 75 -7.16 16.56 3.26
CA ASN A 75 -7.72 17.53 4.21
C ASN A 75 -7.75 18.95 3.62
N GLN A 76 -6.73 19.34 2.83
CA GLN A 76 -6.75 20.63 2.11
C GLN A 76 -7.90 20.69 1.09
N THR A 77 -8.07 19.64 0.28
CA THR A 77 -9.18 19.58 -0.69
C THR A 77 -10.55 19.65 0.00
N LEU A 78 -10.71 18.95 1.13
CA LEU A 78 -11.95 19.00 1.91
C LEU A 78 -12.19 20.38 2.52
N MET A 79 -11.15 21.05 3.00
CA MET A 79 -11.25 22.41 3.51
C MET A 79 -11.62 23.39 2.40
N ASP A 80 -11.08 23.24 1.19
CA ASP A 80 -11.47 24.04 0.03
C ASP A 80 -12.94 23.83 -0.35
N TYR A 81 -13.43 22.58 -0.33
CA TYR A 81 -14.85 22.30 -0.53
C TYR A 81 -15.72 22.89 0.57
N PHE A 82 -15.29 22.82 1.83
CA PHE A 82 -16.01 23.40 2.97
C PHE A 82 -16.10 24.93 2.86
N LEU A 83 -14.97 25.59 2.60
CA LEU A 83 -14.90 27.03 2.40
C LEU A 83 -15.76 27.46 1.20
N ARG A 84 -15.66 26.77 0.06
CA ARG A 84 -16.54 27.00 -1.08
C ARG A 84 -18.01 26.81 -0.73
N SER A 85 -18.35 25.80 0.07
CA SER A 85 -19.72 25.54 0.54
C SER A 85 -20.22 26.66 1.46
N CYS A 86 -19.38 27.22 2.33
CA CYS A 86 -19.74 28.35 3.20
C CYS A 86 -20.04 29.64 2.43
N TRP A 87 -19.31 29.91 1.34
CA TRP A 87 -19.55 31.08 0.47
C TRP A 87 -20.49 30.80 -0.73
N SER A 88 -20.86 29.54 -0.94
CA SER A 88 -21.70 29.08 -2.05
C SER A 88 -23.13 29.63 -2.06
N PRO A 89 -23.81 29.86 -0.92
CA PRO A 89 -25.14 30.46 -0.91
C PRO A 89 -25.17 31.86 -1.52
N TRP A 90 -24.04 32.58 -1.45
CA TRP A 90 -23.87 33.91 -2.03
C TRP A 90 -23.38 33.90 -3.48
N LEU A 91 -22.80 32.78 -3.96
CA LEU A 91 -22.15 32.68 -5.28
C LEU A 91 -22.84 31.70 -6.25
N GLY A 92 -23.85 30.95 -5.82
CA GLY A 92 -24.56 29.97 -6.64
C GLY A 92 -23.73 28.74 -7.06
N MET A 93 -22.58 28.50 -6.43
CA MET A 93 -21.62 27.44 -6.80
C MET A 93 -21.53 26.31 -5.75
N ALA A 94 -22.66 25.90 -5.16
CA ALA A 94 -22.65 24.81 -4.18
C ALA A 94 -22.16 23.50 -4.85
N PRO A 95 -21.10 22.84 -4.34
CA PRO A 95 -20.74 21.52 -4.83
C PRO A 95 -21.88 20.52 -4.51
N SER A 96 -22.23 19.68 -5.48
CA SER A 96 -23.26 18.66 -5.25
C SER A 96 -22.79 17.61 -4.26
N VAL A 97 -23.70 17.04 -3.47
CA VAL A 97 -23.40 15.98 -2.50
C VAL A 97 -22.68 14.80 -3.16
N ASN A 98 -23.07 14.46 -4.40
CA ASN A 98 -22.43 13.39 -5.18
C ASN A 98 -20.97 13.73 -5.57
N ALA A 99 -20.66 14.99 -5.86
CA ALA A 99 -19.28 15.41 -6.15
C ALA A 99 -18.38 15.27 -4.92
N VAL A 100 -18.89 15.67 -3.75
CA VAL A 100 -18.16 15.53 -2.47
C VAL A 100 -17.96 14.04 -2.11
N ALA A 101 -19.00 13.21 -2.28
CA ALA A 101 -18.91 11.77 -2.03
C ALA A 101 -17.87 11.08 -2.95
N THR A 102 -17.82 11.46 -4.23
CA THR A 102 -16.87 10.92 -5.21
C THR A 102 -15.42 11.28 -4.85
N GLU A 103 -15.18 12.52 -4.42
CA GLU A 103 -13.85 12.97 -3.96
C GLU A 103 -13.41 12.28 -2.69
N LEU A 104 -14.30 12.14 -1.70
CA LEU A 104 -14.01 11.40 -0.47
C LEU A 104 -13.65 9.93 -0.77
N GLN A 105 -14.37 9.30 -1.69
CA GLN A 105 -14.11 7.92 -2.10
C GLN A 105 -12.76 7.77 -2.81
N GLY A 106 -12.43 8.70 -3.72
CA GLY A 106 -11.13 8.73 -4.40
C GLY A 106 -9.97 9.02 -3.45
N ALA A 107 -10.16 9.92 -2.50
CA ALA A 107 -9.18 10.19 -1.47
C ALA A 107 -8.92 8.98 -0.57
N ALA A 108 -9.97 8.28 -0.14
CA ALA A 108 -9.86 7.05 0.65
C ALA A 108 -9.10 5.96 -0.13
N MET A 109 -9.42 5.76 -1.41
CA MET A 109 -8.70 4.83 -2.29
C MET A 109 -7.24 5.23 -2.48
N GLY A 110 -6.95 6.52 -2.67
CA GLY A 110 -5.58 7.02 -2.82
C GLY A 110 -4.73 6.84 -1.56
N VAL A 111 -5.31 7.04 -0.36
CA VAL A 111 -4.64 6.77 0.93
C VAL A 111 -4.32 5.28 1.06
N LEU A 112 -5.29 4.41 0.76
CA LEU A 112 -5.10 2.95 0.77
C LEU A 112 -4.02 2.50 -0.22
N GLU A 113 -4.05 3.01 -1.45
CA GLU A 113 -3.07 2.67 -2.49
C GLU A 113 -1.66 3.10 -2.07
N LYS A 114 -1.48 4.32 -1.56
CA LYS A 114 -0.17 4.83 -1.11
C LYS A 114 0.35 4.08 0.11
N GLY A 115 -0.51 3.69 1.04
CA GLY A 115 -0.13 2.88 2.20
C GLY A 115 0.29 1.46 1.84
N MET A 116 -0.35 0.86 0.83
CA MET A 116 -0.10 -0.53 0.42
C MET A 116 0.97 -0.69 -0.66
N ALA A 117 1.31 0.37 -1.40
CA ALA A 117 2.26 0.29 -2.51
C ALA A 117 3.63 -0.29 -2.11
N PRO A 118 4.26 0.09 -0.98
CA PRO A 118 5.56 -0.47 -0.59
C PRO A 118 5.47 -1.95 -0.20
N VAL A 119 4.35 -2.37 0.41
CA VAL A 119 4.09 -3.78 0.75
C VAL A 119 3.97 -4.62 -0.52
N TYR A 120 3.23 -4.13 -1.52
CA TYR A 120 3.12 -4.79 -2.83
C TYR A 120 4.48 -4.96 -3.51
N GLN A 121 5.28 -3.89 -3.55
CA GLN A 121 6.62 -3.92 -4.17
C GLN A 121 7.53 -4.94 -3.47
N GLN A 122 7.50 -5.00 -2.14
CA GLN A 122 8.35 -5.91 -1.38
C GLN A 122 7.91 -7.38 -1.52
N VAL A 123 6.59 -7.64 -1.51
CA VAL A 123 6.06 -8.99 -1.72
C VAL A 123 6.37 -9.50 -3.12
N THR A 124 6.21 -8.65 -4.15
CA THR A 124 6.51 -9.04 -5.54
C THR A 124 8.01 -9.25 -5.78
N ALA A 125 8.87 -8.39 -5.21
CA ALA A 125 10.32 -8.60 -5.25
C ALA A 125 10.70 -9.94 -4.59
N ASN A 126 10.22 -10.20 -3.37
CA ASN A 126 10.49 -11.45 -2.65
C ASN A 126 9.99 -12.69 -3.39
N ALA A 127 8.80 -12.62 -4.00
CA ALA A 127 8.27 -13.72 -4.79
C ALA A 127 9.16 -14.05 -6.01
N ARG A 128 9.73 -13.03 -6.67
CA ARG A 128 10.69 -13.24 -7.78
C ARG A 128 11.98 -13.90 -7.29
N HIS A 129 12.49 -13.51 -6.13
CA HIS A 129 13.67 -14.15 -5.53
C HIS A 129 13.41 -15.62 -5.19
N VAL A 130 12.27 -15.92 -4.55
CA VAL A 130 11.87 -17.30 -4.23
C VAL A 130 11.72 -18.14 -5.51
N ALA A 131 11.07 -17.61 -6.54
CA ALA A 131 10.89 -18.32 -7.82
C ALA A 131 12.23 -18.65 -8.52
N ARG A 132 13.23 -17.77 -8.41
CA ARG A 132 14.59 -18.03 -8.92
C ARG A 132 15.32 -19.07 -8.09
N ALA A 133 15.22 -19.00 -6.77
CA ALA A 133 15.84 -19.95 -5.86
C ALA A 133 15.24 -21.37 -5.97
N SER A 134 13.98 -21.50 -6.39
CA SER A 134 13.34 -22.82 -6.63
C SER A 134 13.69 -23.48 -7.97
N LEU A 135 14.39 -22.78 -8.87
CA LEU A 135 14.80 -23.29 -10.20
C LEU A 135 16.27 -23.77 -10.24
N GLN A 136 16.96 -23.72 -9.09
CA GLN A 136 18.32 -24.22 -8.89
C GLN A 136 18.28 -25.45 -7.99
#